data_AF-A0A8T5BC60-F1
#
_entry.id   AF-A0A8T5BC60-F1
#
_cell.length_a   1.000
_cell.length_b   1.000
_cell.length_c   1.000
_cell.angle_alpha   90.00
_cell.angle_beta   90.00
_cell.angle_gamma   90.00
#
_symmetry.space_group_name_H-M   'P 1'
#
loop_
_entity.id
_entity.type
_entity.pdbx_description
1 polymer ?
#
loop_
_entity_poly.entity_id
_entity_poly.type
_entity_poly.pdbx_seq_one_letter_code
_entity_poly.pdbx_strand_id
1 'polypeptide(L)'
;MALKTAWTVILSVTLLFSLSTTSNAAVWNTLHACASPVTAESPRVILQPGTVGSSTVYANNTSAKVDVTAARWNVQSGTGYIPAGETYTIVDIEPVNLSRSFLLISFGGGISGSQPEQDVIVSGSFASASQLRFERVGTSNPANFGWYVIEALGIQISVQSGTTQFDQTETQKDVLIEDVGDFGRCIIVLSRRSTGTDRTQYNKAFVTGELTSTTNLRLRREGTGTTVTVEWFVVKFNDDTVIQTGETIVSTSNPTSQSINPVNTSRAWLYFTWRATANGLAQVSVRGWLENSGEIRFFRQTNTGTCYVRWFVIEMPSGISIQRGFHDSTTRTEYVKNIGIAPVDLDTAFSFTTCDSTGTGNAFPRPFWVESITNATNLHLQRWYTGQTSDHNWQVIELGRANYDFVLKIVNHASESWKVRLRAYTQSNIERLVNCTVYFRNETSASVQIQILNGEYGQHYGEWCDLAGIGTIYLAMKVSAKNLETTCIYAFLEVLVPNTTTYNLMVIEFRIS
;
A
#
# COMPACT_ATOMS: atom_id res chain seq x y z
N MET A 1 -42.67 53.20 63.48
CA MET A 1 -42.15 52.86 62.13
C MET A 1 -40.75 53.44 61.86
N ALA A 2 -40.35 54.56 62.46
CA ALA A 2 -39.04 55.18 62.26
C ALA A 2 -37.83 54.42 62.88
N LEU A 3 -38.04 53.54 63.88
CA LEU A 3 -36.92 52.82 64.52
C LEU A 3 -36.38 51.64 63.68
N LYS A 4 -37.21 50.97 62.87
CA LYS A 4 -36.76 49.85 62.02
C LYS A 4 -35.88 50.31 60.87
N THR A 5 -36.14 51.50 60.31
CA THR A 5 -35.35 52.08 59.22
C THR A 5 -33.96 52.52 59.68
N ALA A 6 -33.81 52.95 60.94
CA ALA A 6 -32.51 53.32 61.51
C ALA A 6 -31.58 52.10 61.67
N TRP A 7 -32.10 50.95 62.07
CA TRP A 7 -31.29 49.72 62.23
C TRP A 7 -30.82 49.14 60.89
N THR A 8 -31.62 49.22 59.84
CA THR A 8 -31.23 48.73 58.49
C THR A 8 -30.17 49.62 57.85
N VAL A 9 -30.24 50.94 58.08
CA VAL A 9 -29.21 51.89 57.60
C VAL A 9 -27.90 51.71 58.39
N ILE A 10 -27.97 51.53 59.70
CA ILE A 10 -26.77 51.26 60.52
C ILE A 10 -26.11 49.94 60.13
N LEU A 11 -26.89 48.86 59.90
CA LEU A 11 -26.34 47.57 59.47
C LEU A 11 -25.71 47.65 58.06
N SER A 12 -26.33 48.41 57.14
CA SER A 12 -25.81 48.58 55.77
C SER A 12 -24.54 49.44 55.72
N VAL A 13 -24.46 50.48 56.57
CA VAL A 13 -23.26 51.32 56.71
C VAL A 13 -22.13 50.54 57.41
N THR A 14 -22.46 49.66 58.36
CA THR A 14 -21.46 48.82 59.04
C THR A 14 -20.91 47.71 58.12
N LEU A 15 -21.75 47.13 57.24
CA LEU A 15 -21.28 46.19 56.21
C LEU A 15 -20.47 46.86 55.09
N LEU A 16 -20.80 48.11 54.69
CA LEU A 16 -19.99 48.84 53.71
C LEU A 16 -18.61 49.23 54.26
N PHE A 17 -18.50 49.62 55.54
CA PHE A 17 -17.22 49.97 56.16
C PHE A 17 -16.32 48.76 56.45
N SER A 18 -16.87 47.55 56.51
CA SER A 18 -16.10 46.31 56.73
C SER A 18 -15.67 45.62 55.44
N LEU A 19 -16.19 46.04 54.27
CA LEU A 19 -15.85 45.47 52.97
C LEU A 19 -15.00 46.38 52.07
N SER A 20 -14.73 47.62 52.49
CA SER A 20 -13.88 48.55 51.76
C SER A 20 -12.62 48.96 52.53
N THR A 21 -11.74 47.98 52.81
CA THR A 21 -10.32 48.27 53.00
C THR A 21 -9.52 47.50 51.96
N THR A 22 -9.21 48.22 50.88
CA THR A 22 -8.17 47.88 49.92
C THR A 22 -6.82 47.73 50.65
N SER A 23 -6.25 46.53 50.56
CA SER A 23 -4.85 46.29 50.20
C SER A 23 -3.87 47.45 50.42
N ASN A 24 -3.35 47.60 51.64
CA ASN A 24 -1.99 48.12 51.86
C ASN A 24 -1.46 47.87 53.27
N ALA A 25 -1.70 46.67 53.78
CA ALA A 25 -0.92 46.13 54.87
C ALA A 25 -0.48 44.73 54.45
N ALA A 26 0.81 44.45 54.57
CA ALA A 26 1.33 43.10 54.61
C ALA A 26 0.74 42.41 55.85
N VAL A 27 -0.53 42.01 55.78
CA VAL A 27 -1.08 41.01 56.69
C VAL A 27 -0.47 39.70 56.21
N TRP A 28 0.68 39.38 56.79
CA TRP A 28 1.20 38.03 56.75
C TRP A 28 0.13 37.16 57.39
N ASN A 29 -0.59 36.42 56.56
CA ASN A 29 -1.39 35.31 57.05
C ASN A 29 -0.42 34.25 57.58
N THR A 30 -0.09 34.35 58.86
CA THR A 30 0.69 33.36 59.61
C THR A 30 -0.18 32.20 60.09
N LEU A 31 -1.30 31.91 59.42
CA LEU A 31 -1.71 30.52 59.28
C LEU A 31 -0.75 29.85 58.30
N HIS A 32 0.46 29.58 58.81
CA HIS A 32 1.27 28.47 58.38
C HIS A 32 0.43 27.23 58.71
N ALA A 33 -0.55 26.93 57.86
CA ALA A 33 -1.06 25.58 57.75
C ALA A 33 0.14 24.78 57.28
N CYS A 34 0.94 24.29 58.22
CA CYS A 34 1.83 23.15 58.05
C CYS A 34 0.94 21.93 57.79
N ALA A 35 0.13 21.98 56.73
CA ALA A 35 -0.21 20.78 56.02
C ALA A 35 1.14 20.28 55.52
N SER A 36 1.60 19.16 56.08
CA SER A 36 2.71 18.41 55.52
C SER A 36 2.58 18.44 53.99
N PRO A 37 3.67 18.68 53.24
CA PRO A 37 3.60 18.77 51.79
C PRO A 37 2.74 17.62 51.30
N VAL A 38 1.66 17.94 50.58
CA VAL A 38 0.75 16.94 50.03
C VAL A 38 1.58 16.15 49.02
N THR A 39 2.16 15.05 49.48
CA THR A 39 2.89 14.13 48.62
C THR A 39 1.84 13.32 47.89
N ALA A 40 1.59 13.66 46.63
CA ALA A 40 0.84 12.78 45.76
C ALA A 40 1.59 11.44 45.68
N GLU A 41 0.88 10.33 45.91
CA GLU A 41 1.45 9.01 45.69
C GLU A 41 1.86 8.91 44.21
N SER A 42 3.07 8.42 43.96
CA SER A 42 3.54 8.19 42.58
C SER A 42 2.56 7.26 41.86
N PRO A 43 2.21 7.54 40.60
CA PRO A 43 1.29 6.70 39.86
C PRO A 43 1.86 5.29 39.70
N ARG A 44 1.07 4.28 40.08
CA ARG A 44 1.47 2.86 40.02
C ARG A 44 1.49 2.31 38.60
N VAL A 45 0.68 2.87 37.72
CA VAL A 45 0.73 2.62 36.28
C VAL A 45 1.34 3.86 35.62
N ILE A 46 2.27 3.67 34.69
CA ILE A 46 2.89 4.77 33.94
C ILE A 46 2.86 4.48 32.44
N LEU A 47 2.94 5.55 31.66
CA LEU A 47 3.12 5.50 30.21
C LEU A 47 4.62 5.61 29.89
N GLN A 48 5.08 4.83 28.92
CA GLN A 48 6.43 4.88 28.37
C GLN A 48 6.36 4.93 26.84
N PRO A 49 7.32 5.57 26.16
CA PRO A 49 7.37 5.57 24.71
C PRO A 49 7.43 4.15 24.15
N GLY A 50 6.76 3.96 23.01
CA GLY A 50 6.81 2.72 22.24
C GLY A 50 8.10 2.55 21.44
N THR A 51 8.16 1.50 20.61
CA THR A 51 9.27 1.25 19.66
C THR A 51 8.88 1.51 18.20
N VAL A 52 7.61 1.81 17.90
CA VAL A 52 7.10 2.04 16.54
C VAL A 52 6.19 3.27 16.53
N GLY A 53 6.15 4.01 15.42
CA GLY A 53 5.46 5.30 15.35
C GLY A 53 6.22 6.40 16.11
N SER A 54 5.57 7.54 16.34
CA SER A 54 6.11 8.58 17.22
C SER A 54 5.19 8.73 18.43
N SER A 55 5.71 8.44 19.61
CA SER A 55 4.98 8.64 20.86
C SER A 55 5.72 9.62 21.75
N THR A 56 5.02 10.67 22.20
CA THR A 56 5.53 11.61 23.20
C THR A 56 4.83 11.33 24.52
N VAL A 57 5.60 10.95 25.54
CA VAL A 57 5.10 10.88 26.93
C VAL A 57 5.37 12.22 27.58
N TYR A 58 4.33 12.88 28.11
CA TYR A 58 4.48 14.17 28.77
C TYR A 58 5.08 14.00 30.17
N ALA A 59 5.66 15.08 30.70
CA ALA A 59 6.50 15.05 31.90
C ALA A 59 5.87 14.44 33.17
N ASN A 60 4.54 14.27 33.20
CA ASN A 60 3.82 13.63 34.31
C ASN A 60 3.71 12.11 34.20
N ASN A 61 4.11 11.50 33.08
CA ASN A 61 3.91 10.08 32.74
C ASN A 61 2.44 9.59 32.81
N THR A 62 1.47 10.50 32.96
CA THR A 62 0.03 10.23 33.04
C THR A 62 -0.73 10.74 31.82
N SER A 63 0.00 11.24 30.82
CA SER A 63 -0.55 11.55 29.51
C SER A 63 0.46 11.26 28.40
N ALA A 64 -0.06 10.91 27.24
CA ALA A 64 0.75 10.63 26.06
C ALA A 64 0.08 11.14 24.79
N LYS A 65 0.89 11.43 23.78
CA LYS A 65 0.47 11.66 22.41
C LYS A 65 1.11 10.60 21.52
N VAL A 66 0.32 10.00 20.64
CA VAL A 66 0.73 8.99 19.66
C VAL A 66 0.42 9.53 18.27
N ASP A 67 1.46 9.82 17.48
CA ASP A 67 1.35 10.22 16.08
C ASP A 67 1.63 9.00 15.18
N VAL A 68 0.67 8.69 14.29
CA VAL A 68 0.74 7.62 13.28
C VAL A 68 0.25 8.12 11.92
N THR A 69 0.51 7.35 10.85
CA THR A 69 0.09 7.67 9.48
C THR A 69 -0.83 6.58 8.94
N ALA A 70 -1.97 6.96 8.38
CA ALA A 70 -2.93 6.01 7.85
C ALA A 70 -2.45 5.37 6.53
N ALA A 71 -2.73 4.08 6.33
CA ALA A 71 -2.52 3.40 5.06
C ALA A 71 -3.37 4.08 3.99
N ARG A 72 -2.76 4.22 2.82
CA ARG A 72 -3.33 4.92 1.66
C ARG A 72 -3.68 3.97 0.52
N TRP A 73 -3.26 2.72 0.65
CA TRP A 73 -3.31 1.73 -0.40
C TRP A 73 -3.80 0.40 0.15
N ASN A 74 -4.43 -0.37 -0.72
CA ASN A 74 -4.79 -1.75 -0.51
C ASN A 74 -4.32 -2.53 -1.73
N VAL A 75 -3.72 -3.69 -1.48
CA VAL A 75 -3.26 -4.61 -2.51
C VAL A 75 -3.88 -5.97 -2.26
N GLN A 76 -4.56 -6.48 -3.26
CA GLN A 76 -4.99 -7.87 -3.31
C GLN A 76 -4.15 -8.60 -4.36
N SER A 77 -3.86 -9.87 -4.14
CA SER A 77 -3.04 -10.64 -5.07
C SER A 77 -3.45 -12.09 -5.14
N GLY A 78 -3.04 -12.76 -6.21
CA GLY A 78 -3.23 -14.19 -6.35
C GLY A 78 -2.62 -14.75 -7.62
N THR A 79 -2.73 -16.05 -7.75
CA THR A 79 -2.43 -16.78 -8.99
C THR A 79 -3.64 -17.59 -9.39
N GLY A 80 -3.74 -17.90 -10.67
CA GLY A 80 -4.87 -18.66 -11.20
C GLY A 80 -4.54 -19.32 -12.53
N TYR A 81 -5.52 -20.06 -13.04
CA TYR A 81 -5.43 -20.65 -14.37
C TYR A 81 -6.79 -20.71 -15.05
N ILE A 82 -6.76 -20.67 -16.39
CA ILE A 82 -7.90 -20.94 -17.27
C ILE A 82 -7.75 -22.40 -17.74
N PRO A 83 -8.68 -23.31 -17.41
CA PRO A 83 -8.62 -24.70 -17.85
C PRO A 83 -8.61 -24.86 -19.38
N ALA A 84 -8.14 -26.01 -19.86
CA ALA A 84 -8.37 -26.41 -21.25
C ALA A 84 -9.89 -26.53 -21.49
N GLY A 85 -10.35 -26.14 -22.68
CA GLY A 85 -11.78 -26.02 -23.02
C GLY A 85 -12.39 -24.66 -22.70
N GLU A 86 -11.80 -23.89 -21.77
CA GLU A 86 -12.33 -22.60 -21.33
C GLU A 86 -11.58 -21.41 -21.93
N THR A 87 -12.29 -20.30 -22.17
CA THR A 87 -11.72 -19.03 -22.67
C THR A 87 -11.55 -17.98 -21.58
N TYR A 88 -12.16 -18.17 -20.41
CA TYR A 88 -12.04 -17.25 -19.29
C TYR A 88 -12.18 -17.94 -17.94
N THR A 89 -11.78 -17.23 -16.89
CA THR A 89 -12.12 -17.56 -15.50
C THR A 89 -12.44 -16.28 -14.73
N ILE A 90 -13.22 -16.40 -13.66
CA ILE A 90 -13.55 -15.31 -12.75
C ILE A 90 -12.83 -15.56 -11.42
N VAL A 91 -12.28 -14.49 -10.85
CA VAL A 91 -11.70 -14.50 -9.51
C VAL A 91 -12.45 -13.48 -8.68
N ASP A 92 -13.04 -13.93 -7.58
CA ASP A 92 -13.67 -13.04 -6.60
C ASP A 92 -12.58 -12.33 -5.78
N ILE A 93 -12.80 -11.04 -5.53
CA ILE A 93 -11.93 -10.16 -4.75
C ILE A 93 -12.75 -9.39 -3.73
N GLU A 94 -12.10 -8.86 -2.69
CA GLU A 94 -12.73 -7.86 -1.85
C GLU A 94 -13.10 -6.64 -2.70
N PRO A 95 -14.30 -6.05 -2.52
CA PRO A 95 -14.74 -4.94 -3.36
C PRO A 95 -13.76 -3.77 -3.37
N VAL A 96 -13.44 -3.26 -4.56
CA VAL A 96 -12.57 -2.09 -4.76
C VAL A 96 -13.29 -0.95 -5.50
N ASN A 97 -12.76 0.26 -5.40
CA ASN A 97 -13.22 1.40 -6.18
C ASN A 97 -12.58 1.41 -7.58
N LEU A 98 -13.34 1.07 -8.62
CA LEU A 98 -12.84 0.99 -10.01
C LEU A 98 -12.22 2.29 -10.55
N SER A 99 -12.59 3.46 -10.03
CA SER A 99 -11.96 4.75 -10.40
C SER A 99 -10.62 5.01 -9.72
N ARG A 100 -10.19 4.11 -8.83
CA ARG A 100 -9.00 4.21 -7.98
C ARG A 100 -8.24 2.89 -7.89
N SER A 101 -8.54 1.96 -8.80
CA SER A 101 -7.94 0.64 -8.82
C SER A 101 -7.48 0.27 -10.21
N PHE A 102 -6.31 -0.35 -10.29
CA PHE A 102 -5.78 -0.91 -11.53
C PHE A 102 -5.20 -2.30 -11.29
N LEU A 103 -5.01 -3.04 -12.38
CA LEU A 103 -4.63 -4.45 -12.36
C LEU A 103 -3.27 -4.65 -13.03
N LEU A 104 -2.33 -5.26 -12.32
CA LEU A 104 -1.10 -5.81 -12.90
C LEU A 104 -1.29 -7.31 -13.13
N ILE A 105 -0.81 -7.81 -14.27
CA ILE A 105 -0.97 -9.20 -14.67
C ILE A 105 0.34 -9.71 -15.25
N SER A 106 0.73 -10.91 -14.85
CA SER A 106 1.69 -11.75 -15.55
C SER A 106 1.02 -13.02 -16.05
N PHE A 107 1.44 -13.49 -17.22
CA PHE A 107 1.00 -14.78 -17.76
C PHE A 107 2.22 -15.71 -17.75
N GLY A 108 2.03 -16.99 -17.41
CA GLY A 108 3.14 -17.96 -17.26
C GLY A 108 3.41 -18.82 -18.48
N GLY A 109 2.79 -18.48 -19.61
CA GLY A 109 3.13 -19.00 -20.93
C GLY A 109 2.74 -20.45 -21.23
N GLY A 110 2.22 -21.23 -20.27
CA GLY A 110 1.63 -22.57 -20.50
C GLY A 110 2.51 -23.78 -20.10
N ILE A 111 2.01 -25.00 -20.38
CA ILE A 111 2.57 -26.31 -19.97
C ILE A 111 3.39 -27.04 -21.07
N SER A 112 3.48 -26.51 -22.28
CA SER A 112 3.95 -27.22 -23.47
C SER A 112 4.68 -26.30 -24.47
N GLY A 113 5.85 -26.71 -24.95
CA GLY A 113 6.68 -25.94 -25.89
C GLY A 113 6.10 -25.72 -27.29
N SER A 114 4.90 -26.22 -27.57
CA SER A 114 4.21 -26.05 -28.86
C SER A 114 2.90 -25.24 -28.74
N GLN A 115 2.71 -24.48 -27.65
CA GLN A 115 1.49 -23.70 -27.46
C GLN A 115 1.47 -22.40 -28.28
N PRO A 116 0.42 -22.17 -29.08
CA PRO A 116 0.23 -20.91 -29.78
C PRO A 116 -0.14 -19.79 -28.81
N GLU A 117 0.05 -18.54 -29.24
CA GLU A 117 -0.18 -17.37 -28.39
C GLU A 117 -1.62 -17.26 -27.87
N GLN A 118 -2.60 -17.67 -28.68
CA GLN A 118 -4.01 -17.65 -28.29
C GLN A 118 -4.30 -18.50 -27.06
N ASP A 119 -3.53 -19.57 -26.84
CA ASP A 119 -3.77 -20.50 -25.74
C ASP A 119 -3.22 -19.98 -24.41
N VAL A 120 -2.26 -19.06 -24.40
CA VAL A 120 -1.45 -18.77 -23.18
C VAL A 120 -1.30 -17.31 -22.84
N ILE A 121 -1.48 -16.39 -23.79
CA ILE A 121 -1.44 -14.96 -23.48
C ILE A 121 -2.79 -14.60 -22.86
N VAL A 122 -2.75 -14.31 -21.56
CA VAL A 122 -3.91 -13.97 -20.75
C VAL A 122 -3.97 -12.46 -20.56
N SER A 123 -5.13 -11.87 -20.85
CA SER A 123 -5.50 -10.53 -20.41
C SER A 123 -6.38 -10.61 -19.17
N GLY A 124 -6.50 -9.52 -18.43
CA GLY A 124 -7.50 -9.40 -17.38
C GLY A 124 -8.00 -7.99 -17.19
N SER A 125 -9.21 -7.92 -16.66
CA SER A 125 -9.99 -6.71 -16.43
C SER A 125 -10.87 -6.89 -15.19
N PHE A 126 -11.43 -5.79 -14.69
CA PHE A 126 -12.49 -5.84 -13.69
C PHE A 126 -13.81 -6.23 -14.38
N ALA A 127 -14.42 -7.33 -13.94
CA ALA A 127 -15.79 -7.66 -14.33
C ALA A 127 -16.80 -6.87 -13.48
N SER A 128 -16.45 -6.60 -12.23
CA SER A 128 -17.18 -5.73 -11.31
C SER A 128 -16.22 -5.21 -10.23
N ALA A 129 -16.72 -4.42 -9.28
CA ALA A 129 -15.93 -3.98 -8.13
C ALA A 129 -15.38 -5.16 -7.29
N SER A 130 -16.04 -6.33 -7.31
CA SER A 130 -15.67 -7.49 -6.48
C SER A 130 -15.24 -8.70 -7.32
N GLN A 131 -15.03 -8.54 -8.62
CA GLN A 131 -14.68 -9.65 -9.51
C GLN A 131 -13.70 -9.23 -10.59
N LEU A 132 -12.66 -10.05 -10.76
CA LEU A 132 -11.74 -9.99 -11.89
C LEU A 132 -12.15 -11.01 -12.94
N ARG A 133 -11.95 -10.67 -14.22
CA ARG A 133 -12.10 -11.59 -15.34
C ARG A 133 -10.77 -11.72 -16.05
N PHE A 134 -10.30 -12.95 -16.17
CA PHE A 134 -9.09 -13.29 -16.93
C PHE A 134 -9.51 -14.05 -18.18
N GLU A 135 -8.99 -13.66 -19.34
CA GLU A 135 -9.40 -14.16 -20.64
C GLU A 135 -8.22 -14.52 -21.53
N ARG A 136 -8.44 -15.50 -22.38
CA ARG A 136 -7.59 -15.92 -23.50
C ARG A 136 -8.48 -16.23 -24.70
N VAL A 137 -7.90 -16.48 -25.88
CA VAL A 137 -8.68 -16.73 -27.10
C VAL A 137 -8.81 -18.23 -27.40
N GLY A 138 -7.71 -18.95 -27.40
CA GLY A 138 -7.66 -20.38 -27.67
C GLY A 138 -8.07 -21.19 -26.46
N THR A 139 -8.43 -22.46 -26.67
CA THR A 139 -8.90 -23.35 -25.60
C THR A 139 -8.09 -24.63 -25.45
N SER A 140 -7.11 -24.89 -26.31
CA SER A 140 -6.52 -26.24 -26.47
C SER A 140 -5.71 -26.70 -25.27
N ASN A 141 -5.07 -25.77 -24.56
CA ASN A 141 -4.20 -26.06 -23.43
C ASN A 141 -4.54 -25.12 -22.26
N PRO A 142 -4.24 -25.43 -21.00
CA PRO A 142 -4.45 -24.48 -19.91
C PRO A 142 -3.51 -23.27 -20.00
N ALA A 143 -3.94 -22.14 -19.45
CA ALA A 143 -3.15 -20.91 -19.29
C ALA A 143 -3.07 -20.52 -17.82
N ASN A 144 -1.92 -20.07 -17.34
CA ASN A 144 -1.74 -19.60 -15.97
C ASN A 144 -1.37 -18.13 -15.92
N PHE A 145 -1.74 -17.49 -14.81
CA PHE A 145 -1.52 -16.06 -14.60
C PHE A 145 -1.29 -15.74 -13.11
N GLY A 146 -0.60 -14.64 -12.86
CA GLY A 146 -0.54 -13.96 -11.57
C GLY A 146 -1.16 -12.58 -11.69
N TRP A 147 -1.67 -12.06 -10.57
CA TRP A 147 -2.32 -10.76 -10.57
C TRP A 147 -2.11 -10.00 -9.27
N TYR A 148 -2.13 -8.67 -9.40
CA TYR A 148 -2.22 -7.73 -8.29
C TYR A 148 -3.30 -6.69 -8.63
N VAL A 149 -4.26 -6.50 -7.72
CA VAL A 149 -5.16 -5.34 -7.71
C VAL A 149 -4.56 -4.32 -6.78
N ILE A 150 -4.23 -3.14 -7.31
CA ILE A 150 -3.70 -2.02 -6.53
C ILE A 150 -4.79 -0.96 -6.45
N GLU A 151 -5.25 -0.67 -5.24
CA GLU A 151 -6.28 0.31 -4.94
C GLU A 151 -5.73 1.44 -4.08
N ALA A 152 -6.01 2.69 -4.47
CA ALA A 152 -5.88 3.83 -3.58
C ALA A 152 -7.16 3.97 -2.74
N LEU A 153 -7.02 3.93 -1.42
CA LEU A 153 -8.14 4.12 -0.49
C LEU A 153 -8.62 5.59 -0.45
N GLY A 154 -7.78 6.51 -0.94
CA GLY A 154 -8.07 7.92 -1.02
C GLY A 154 -8.03 8.47 -2.44
N ILE A 155 -7.56 9.70 -2.59
CA ILE A 155 -7.50 10.41 -3.88
C ILE A 155 -6.13 10.31 -4.58
N GLN A 156 -5.24 9.45 -4.10
CA GLN A 156 -3.84 9.36 -4.56
C GLN A 156 -3.74 9.08 -6.05
N ILE A 157 -4.70 8.33 -6.61
CA ILE A 157 -4.82 8.12 -8.06
C ILE A 157 -6.24 8.34 -8.55
N SER A 158 -6.37 8.59 -9.85
CA SER A 158 -7.59 8.40 -10.62
C SER A 158 -7.29 7.48 -11.79
N VAL A 159 -8.18 6.52 -12.04
CA VAL A 159 -8.00 5.46 -13.05
C VAL A 159 -9.13 5.52 -14.07
N GLN A 160 -8.74 5.49 -15.34
CA GLN A 160 -9.63 5.15 -16.44
C GLN A 160 -9.20 3.79 -16.99
N SER A 161 -10.16 2.98 -17.45
CA SER A 161 -9.88 1.68 -18.04
C SER A 161 -10.78 1.39 -19.22
N GLY A 162 -10.35 0.44 -20.05
CA GLY A 162 -11.14 -0.02 -21.17
C GLY A 162 -10.45 -1.11 -21.98
N THR A 163 -11.10 -1.49 -23.06
CA THR A 163 -10.66 -2.55 -23.96
C THR A 163 -10.55 -2.01 -25.38
N THR A 164 -9.44 -2.28 -26.05
CA THR A 164 -9.22 -1.90 -27.45
C THR A 164 -8.69 -3.08 -28.24
N GLN A 165 -9.20 -3.27 -29.47
CA GLN A 165 -8.78 -4.35 -30.35
C GLN A 165 -8.02 -3.81 -31.56
N PHE A 166 -6.85 -4.38 -31.84
CA PHE A 166 -6.15 -4.24 -33.11
C PHE A 166 -6.69 -5.28 -34.09
N ASP A 167 -7.10 -4.82 -35.27
CA ASP A 167 -7.36 -5.69 -36.42
C ASP A 167 -6.05 -6.21 -37.00
N GLN A 168 -6.13 -7.26 -37.83
CA GLN A 168 -4.95 -7.99 -38.30
C GLN A 168 -3.91 -7.11 -39.01
N THR A 169 -4.30 -6.02 -39.67
CA THR A 169 -3.37 -5.16 -40.44
C THR A 169 -2.85 -3.96 -39.66
N GLU A 170 -3.40 -3.67 -38.48
CA GLU A 170 -3.11 -2.44 -37.75
C GLU A 170 -1.84 -2.56 -36.92
N THR A 171 -1.05 -1.49 -36.85
CA THR A 171 0.14 -1.37 -35.99
C THR A 171 -0.01 -0.27 -34.95
N GLN A 172 -1.05 0.56 -35.05
CA GLN A 172 -1.36 1.64 -34.12
C GLN A 172 -2.87 1.75 -33.92
N LYS A 173 -3.27 2.07 -32.69
CA LYS A 173 -4.61 2.54 -32.33
C LYS A 173 -4.47 3.80 -31.48
N ASP A 174 -5.29 4.81 -31.79
CA ASP A 174 -5.48 5.99 -30.96
C ASP A 174 -6.85 5.85 -30.29
N VAL A 175 -6.84 5.84 -28.95
CA VAL A 175 -8.01 5.62 -28.10
C VAL A 175 -8.35 6.94 -27.43
N LEU A 176 -9.56 7.45 -27.69
CA LEU A 176 -10.08 8.62 -26.99
C LEU A 176 -10.37 8.25 -25.53
N ILE A 177 -9.80 9.00 -24.61
CA ILE A 177 -10.00 8.88 -23.17
C ILE A 177 -10.52 10.19 -22.60
N GLU A 178 -11.07 10.17 -21.38
CA GLU A 178 -11.42 11.40 -20.69
C GLU A 178 -10.15 12.21 -20.36
N ASP A 179 -10.27 13.53 -20.31
CA ASP A 179 -9.15 14.42 -20.07
C ASP A 179 -8.47 14.14 -18.72
N VAL A 180 -7.21 13.70 -18.77
CA VAL A 180 -6.40 13.46 -17.56
C VAL A 180 -5.75 14.74 -17.03
N GLY A 181 -5.80 15.85 -17.77
CA GLY A 181 -5.16 17.12 -17.42
C GLY A 181 -3.64 17.09 -17.57
N ASP A 182 -2.92 16.48 -16.63
CA ASP A 182 -1.46 16.35 -16.69
C ASP A 182 -1.08 14.91 -17.02
N PHE A 183 -0.82 14.65 -18.30
CA PHE A 183 -0.43 13.31 -18.77
C PHE A 183 0.99 12.93 -18.33
N GLY A 184 1.84 13.89 -17.92
CA GLY A 184 3.16 13.63 -17.35
C GLY A 184 3.10 12.95 -15.99
N ARG A 185 1.92 12.93 -15.35
CA ARG A 185 1.62 12.25 -14.08
C ARG A 185 0.91 10.92 -14.27
N CYS A 186 0.91 10.38 -15.48
CA CYS A 186 0.21 9.15 -15.81
C CYS A 186 1.16 7.99 -16.11
N ILE A 187 0.74 6.79 -15.75
CA ILE A 187 1.30 5.54 -16.27
C ILE A 187 0.23 4.78 -17.05
N ILE A 188 0.68 3.97 -18.02
CA ILE A 188 -0.20 3.13 -18.82
C ILE A 188 0.08 1.67 -18.50
N VAL A 189 -0.88 1.00 -17.85
CA VAL A 189 -0.78 -0.44 -17.55
C VAL A 189 -1.58 -1.22 -18.57
N LEU A 190 -0.96 -2.24 -19.17
CA LEU A 190 -1.56 -3.04 -20.23
C LEU A 190 -1.55 -4.53 -19.90
N SER A 191 -2.63 -5.21 -20.23
CA SER A 191 -2.64 -6.65 -20.47
C SER A 191 -3.23 -6.94 -21.84
N ARG A 192 -3.02 -8.13 -22.39
CA ARG A 192 -3.42 -8.44 -23.78
C ARG A 192 -3.75 -9.90 -23.97
N ARG A 193 -4.52 -10.19 -25.02
CA ARG A 193 -4.76 -11.54 -25.56
C ARG A 193 -4.74 -11.47 -27.08
N SER A 194 -4.38 -12.56 -27.74
CA SER A 194 -4.19 -12.58 -29.20
C SER A 194 -4.89 -13.78 -29.84
N THR A 195 -5.28 -13.64 -31.10
CA THR A 195 -5.91 -14.72 -31.90
C THR A 195 -4.89 -15.56 -32.67
N GLY A 196 -3.57 -15.40 -32.44
CA GLY A 196 -2.57 -16.14 -33.19
C GLY A 196 -2.58 -17.62 -32.87
N THR A 197 -2.74 -18.41 -33.93
CA THR A 197 -2.80 -19.89 -33.88
C THR A 197 -1.43 -20.53 -34.07
N ASP A 198 -0.36 -19.75 -34.25
CA ASP A 198 0.99 -20.24 -34.49
C ASP A 198 1.98 -19.65 -33.47
N ARG A 199 2.87 -20.50 -32.94
CA ARG A 199 3.98 -20.11 -32.08
C ARG A 199 5.02 -19.22 -32.77
N THR A 200 4.97 -19.07 -34.09
CA THR A 200 5.83 -18.12 -34.82
C THR A 200 5.36 -16.66 -34.70
N GLN A 201 4.24 -16.41 -34.02
CA GLN A 201 3.53 -15.14 -34.05
C GLN A 201 3.58 -14.32 -32.75
N TYR A 202 4.19 -14.84 -31.68
CA TYR A 202 4.17 -14.21 -30.34
C TYR A 202 4.56 -12.74 -30.35
N ASN A 203 5.55 -12.35 -31.14
CA ASN A 203 5.99 -10.95 -31.22
C ASN A 203 4.87 -9.99 -31.69
N LYS A 204 3.85 -10.48 -32.39
CA LYS A 204 2.69 -9.72 -32.88
C LYS A 204 1.70 -9.34 -31.77
N ALA A 205 1.73 -10.06 -30.64
CA ALA A 205 0.86 -9.81 -29.50
C ALA A 205 1.39 -8.76 -28.50
N PHE A 206 2.65 -8.35 -28.63
CA PHE A 206 3.27 -7.39 -27.72
C PHE A 206 2.92 -5.96 -28.09
N VAL A 207 2.44 -5.20 -27.11
CA VAL A 207 1.91 -3.84 -27.27
C VAL A 207 2.54 -2.92 -26.24
N THR A 208 2.82 -1.69 -26.66
CA THR A 208 3.18 -0.57 -25.79
C THR A 208 2.07 0.49 -25.81
N GLY A 209 1.94 1.25 -24.72
CA GLY A 209 0.99 2.36 -24.63
C GLY A 209 1.63 3.64 -24.13
N GLU A 210 1.27 4.78 -24.73
CA GLU A 210 1.68 6.12 -24.30
C GLU A 210 0.52 7.11 -24.42
N LEU A 211 0.51 8.14 -23.57
CA LEU A 211 -0.34 9.30 -23.80
C LEU A 211 0.37 10.26 -24.75
N THR A 212 -0.34 10.69 -25.80
CA THR A 212 0.17 11.68 -26.77
C THR A 212 -0.46 13.05 -26.61
N SER A 213 -1.55 13.11 -25.85
CA SER A 213 -2.20 14.31 -25.35
C SER A 213 -2.97 13.93 -24.08
N THR A 214 -3.65 14.89 -23.46
CA THR A 214 -4.42 14.64 -22.24
C THR A 214 -5.70 13.81 -22.48
N THR A 215 -6.11 13.62 -23.73
CA THR A 215 -7.31 12.87 -24.12
C THR A 215 -7.02 11.71 -25.08
N ASN A 216 -5.75 11.40 -25.38
CA ASN A 216 -5.41 10.36 -26.37
C ASN A 216 -4.38 9.36 -25.84
N LEU A 217 -4.83 8.12 -25.64
CA LEU A 217 -3.99 6.95 -25.42
C LEU A 217 -3.63 6.32 -26.76
N ARG A 218 -2.34 6.32 -27.09
CA ARG A 218 -1.81 5.63 -28.27
C ARG A 218 -1.28 4.27 -27.88
N LEU A 219 -1.78 3.23 -28.55
CA LEU A 219 -1.28 1.86 -28.46
C LEU A 219 -0.53 1.52 -29.74
N ARG A 220 0.61 0.82 -29.62
CA ARG A 220 1.44 0.40 -30.78
C ARG A 220 1.90 -1.03 -30.65
N ARG A 221 1.97 -1.73 -31.79
CA ARG A 221 2.62 -3.04 -31.96
C ARG A 221 3.42 -3.05 -33.26
N GLU A 222 4.41 -3.93 -33.34
CA GLU A 222 5.27 -4.05 -34.54
C GLU A 222 4.79 -5.16 -35.50
N GLY A 223 4.20 -6.23 -34.98
CA GLY A 223 3.76 -7.38 -35.79
C GLY A 223 2.29 -7.32 -36.19
N THR A 224 1.99 -7.70 -37.43
CA THR A 224 0.64 -7.80 -38.01
C THR A 224 0.29 -9.25 -38.39
N GLY A 225 -0.99 -9.53 -38.66
CA GLY A 225 -1.52 -10.83 -39.08
C GLY A 225 -2.23 -11.61 -37.97
N THR A 226 -2.39 -11.01 -36.78
CA THR A 226 -3.23 -11.53 -35.70
C THR A 226 -4.07 -10.39 -35.14
N THR A 227 -5.23 -10.71 -34.59
CA THR A 227 -6.04 -9.73 -33.86
C THR A 227 -5.59 -9.72 -32.42
N VAL A 228 -5.36 -8.54 -31.84
CA VAL A 228 -4.87 -8.40 -30.46
C VAL A 228 -5.83 -7.53 -29.68
N THR A 229 -6.38 -8.07 -28.60
CA THR A 229 -7.23 -7.31 -27.67
C THR A 229 -6.38 -6.86 -26.49
N VAL A 230 -6.45 -5.59 -26.15
CA VAL A 230 -5.66 -4.94 -25.11
C VAL A 230 -6.61 -4.39 -24.06
N GLU A 231 -6.45 -4.87 -22.83
CA GLU A 231 -7.05 -4.25 -21.65
C GLU A 231 -6.08 -3.19 -21.15
N TRP A 232 -6.55 -1.96 -20.98
CA TRP A 232 -5.72 -0.82 -20.62
C TRP A 232 -6.23 -0.12 -19.38
N PHE A 233 -5.28 0.41 -18.60
CA PHE A 233 -5.52 1.33 -17.50
C PHE A 233 -4.66 2.57 -17.70
N VAL A 234 -5.29 3.74 -17.71
CA VAL A 234 -4.62 5.03 -17.61
C VAL A 234 -4.70 5.44 -16.14
N VAL A 235 -3.55 5.39 -15.45
CA VAL A 235 -3.48 5.66 -14.02
C VAL A 235 -2.79 7.01 -13.82
N LYS A 236 -3.55 8.02 -13.39
CA LYS A 236 -3.03 9.34 -13.06
C LYS A 236 -2.78 9.43 -11.56
N PHE A 237 -1.58 9.84 -11.17
CA PHE A 237 -1.24 10.13 -9.77
C PHE A 237 -1.57 11.58 -9.42
N ASN A 238 -2.20 11.80 -8.28
CA ASN A 238 -2.63 13.11 -7.78
C ASN A 238 -1.89 13.56 -6.49
N ASP A 239 -0.88 12.79 -6.05
CA ASP A 239 -0.07 13.06 -4.85
C ASP A 239 1.35 13.60 -5.20
N ASP A 240 2.35 13.39 -4.36
CA ASP A 240 3.73 13.84 -4.66
C ASP A 240 4.52 12.84 -5.54
N THR A 241 3.85 11.88 -6.19
CA THR A 241 4.50 10.94 -7.12
C THR A 241 5.07 11.70 -8.32
N VAL A 242 6.33 11.43 -8.64
CA VAL A 242 7.03 11.96 -9.83
C VAL A 242 7.22 10.84 -10.84
N ILE A 243 6.80 11.09 -12.08
CA ILE A 243 6.90 10.13 -13.18
C ILE A 243 7.84 10.67 -14.25
N GLN A 244 8.70 9.77 -14.73
CA GLN A 244 9.46 9.96 -15.95
C GLN A 244 9.09 8.84 -16.91
N THR A 245 8.93 9.16 -18.20
CA THR A 245 8.56 8.17 -19.21
C THR A 245 9.32 8.40 -20.51
N GLY A 246 9.51 7.35 -21.29
CA GLY A 246 10.13 7.42 -22.61
C GLY A 246 10.10 6.09 -23.35
N GLU A 247 10.70 6.07 -24.54
CA GLU A 247 10.89 4.86 -25.33
C GLU A 247 12.38 4.62 -25.55
N THR A 248 12.84 3.40 -25.25
CA THR A 248 14.21 2.98 -25.49
C THR A 248 14.22 1.84 -26.50
N ILE A 249 15.07 1.95 -27.51
CA ILE A 249 15.26 0.95 -28.55
C ILE A 249 16.34 -0.04 -28.09
N VAL A 250 15.99 -1.32 -28.00
CA VAL A 250 16.89 -2.40 -27.59
C VAL A 250 17.09 -3.36 -28.77
N SER A 251 18.24 -3.25 -29.45
CA SER A 251 18.51 -3.99 -30.69
C SER A 251 19.72 -4.93 -30.64
N THR A 252 20.65 -4.74 -29.70
CA THR A 252 21.87 -5.56 -29.58
C THR A 252 21.94 -6.25 -28.22
N SER A 253 22.76 -7.30 -28.12
CA SER A 253 23.11 -7.93 -26.84
C SER A 253 24.06 -7.00 -26.10
N ASN A 254 23.55 -6.30 -25.08
CA ASN A 254 24.25 -5.56 -24.03
C ASN A 254 23.20 -4.74 -23.28
N PRO A 255 23.42 -4.36 -22.01
CA PRO A 255 22.48 -3.44 -21.40
C PRO A 255 22.50 -2.14 -22.22
N THR A 256 21.34 -1.79 -22.77
CA THR A 256 21.09 -0.48 -23.35
C THR A 256 20.79 0.46 -22.20
N SER A 257 21.66 1.44 -21.98
CA SER A 257 21.46 2.48 -20.97
C SER A 257 20.49 3.55 -21.47
N GLN A 258 19.66 4.04 -20.56
CA GLN A 258 18.79 5.20 -20.75
C GLN A 258 18.97 6.13 -19.56
N SER A 259 19.44 7.34 -19.83
CA SER A 259 19.53 8.38 -18.81
C SER A 259 18.14 8.86 -18.40
N ILE A 260 17.98 9.10 -17.11
CA ILE A 260 16.79 9.70 -16.50
C ILE A 260 17.24 10.83 -15.57
N ASN A 261 16.32 11.72 -15.20
CA ASN A 261 16.58 12.65 -14.11
C ASN A 261 16.79 11.85 -12.80
N PRO A 262 17.67 12.31 -11.89
CA PRO A 262 17.93 11.62 -10.64
C PRO A 262 16.64 11.34 -9.84
N VAL A 263 16.45 10.08 -9.46
CA VAL A 263 15.36 9.63 -8.57
C VAL A 263 15.89 9.08 -7.25
N ASN A 264 15.05 9.08 -6.22
CA ASN A 264 15.34 8.35 -4.99
C ASN A 264 15.10 6.85 -5.18
N THR A 265 16.18 6.08 -5.28
CA THR A 265 16.10 4.62 -5.51
C THR A 265 15.44 3.86 -4.36
N SER A 266 15.32 4.37 -3.13
CA SER A 266 14.59 3.63 -2.08
C SER A 266 13.07 3.62 -2.26
N ARG A 267 12.55 4.51 -3.12
CA ARG A 267 11.11 4.72 -3.36
C ARG A 267 10.74 4.90 -4.84
N ALA A 268 11.69 4.68 -5.75
CA ALA A 268 11.45 4.67 -7.19
C ALA A 268 11.46 3.25 -7.77
N TRP A 269 10.49 2.93 -8.61
CA TRP A 269 10.42 1.66 -9.33
C TRP A 269 10.29 1.88 -10.83
N LEU A 270 10.66 0.84 -11.59
CA LEU A 270 10.58 0.81 -13.04
C LEU A 270 9.46 -0.13 -13.46
N TYR A 271 8.49 0.41 -14.19
CA TYR A 271 7.49 -0.34 -14.94
C TYR A 271 7.73 -0.15 -16.44
N PHE A 272 7.52 -1.19 -17.24
CA PHE A 272 7.57 -1.03 -18.69
C PHE A 272 6.74 -2.07 -19.42
N THR A 273 6.36 -1.70 -20.64
CA THR A 273 5.85 -2.60 -21.67
C THR A 273 6.80 -2.57 -22.86
N TRP A 274 6.70 -3.54 -23.75
CA TRP A 274 7.52 -3.56 -24.95
C TRP A 274 6.77 -4.17 -26.12
N ARG A 275 7.25 -3.88 -27.32
CA ARG A 275 6.85 -4.50 -28.60
C ARG A 275 8.09 -4.93 -29.37
N ALA A 276 8.00 -6.00 -30.17
CA ALA A 276 9.16 -6.64 -30.79
C ALA A 276 8.98 -6.89 -32.29
N THR A 277 10.02 -6.61 -33.09
CA THR A 277 9.99 -6.79 -34.55
C THR A 277 10.26 -8.23 -35.00
N ALA A 278 10.86 -9.05 -34.14
CA ALA A 278 11.21 -10.43 -34.45
C ALA A 278 10.62 -11.40 -33.42
N ASN A 279 10.30 -12.61 -33.89
CA ASN A 279 9.83 -13.71 -33.07
C ASN A 279 11.01 -14.54 -32.52
N GLY A 280 10.89 -14.96 -31.27
CA GLY A 280 11.74 -15.95 -30.60
C GLY A 280 11.89 -15.62 -29.12
N LEU A 281 12.33 -16.59 -28.30
CA LEU A 281 12.33 -16.39 -26.83
C LEU A 281 13.23 -15.21 -26.43
N ALA A 282 14.47 -15.17 -26.89
CA ALA A 282 15.43 -14.10 -26.63
C ALA A 282 15.01 -12.77 -27.28
N GLN A 283 14.31 -12.84 -28.41
CA GLN A 283 13.89 -11.68 -29.19
C GLN A 283 12.76 -10.91 -28.48
N VAL A 284 11.87 -11.62 -27.78
CA VAL A 284 10.73 -10.99 -27.06
C VAL A 284 10.93 -10.90 -25.55
N SER A 285 11.98 -11.49 -24.98
CA SER A 285 12.22 -11.43 -23.53
C SER A 285 13.16 -10.27 -23.22
N VAL A 286 12.62 -9.20 -22.66
CA VAL A 286 13.36 -8.00 -22.26
C VAL A 286 13.38 -7.91 -20.76
N ARG A 287 14.58 -7.79 -20.21
CA ARG A 287 14.79 -7.47 -18.81
C ARG A 287 15.11 -5.99 -18.65
N GLY A 288 14.60 -5.37 -17.60
CA GLY A 288 14.88 -3.98 -17.30
C GLY A 288 15.04 -3.72 -15.81
N TRP A 289 15.91 -2.78 -15.46
CA TRP A 289 16.15 -2.40 -14.06
C TRP A 289 16.63 -0.95 -13.93
N LEU A 290 16.46 -0.40 -12.73
CA LEU A 290 17.06 0.86 -12.30
C LEU A 290 18.50 0.56 -11.84
N GLU A 291 19.49 1.03 -12.59
CA GLU A 291 20.91 0.79 -12.28
C GLU A 291 21.36 1.68 -11.13
N ASN A 292 20.98 2.96 -11.19
CA ASN A 292 21.26 3.97 -10.18
C ASN A 292 20.21 5.09 -10.27
N SER A 293 20.36 6.17 -9.49
CA SER A 293 19.38 7.25 -9.47
C SER A 293 19.19 7.93 -10.83
N GLY A 294 20.18 7.95 -11.72
CA GLY A 294 20.15 8.66 -13.00
C GLY A 294 20.10 7.75 -14.24
N GLU A 295 19.98 6.43 -14.08
CA GLU A 295 20.07 5.49 -15.20
C GLU A 295 19.17 4.26 -15.00
N ILE A 296 18.40 3.93 -16.04
CA ILE A 296 17.79 2.60 -16.22
C ILE A 296 18.50 1.85 -17.33
N ARG A 297 18.43 0.52 -17.28
CA ARG A 297 19.04 -0.37 -18.27
C ARG A 297 18.05 -1.41 -18.77
N PHE A 298 18.19 -1.79 -20.03
CA PHE A 298 17.43 -2.87 -20.64
C PHE A 298 18.34 -3.86 -21.35
N PHE A 299 18.07 -5.16 -21.20
CA PHE A 299 18.92 -6.21 -21.76
C PHE A 299 18.09 -7.30 -22.45
N ARG A 300 18.67 -7.88 -23.50
CA ARG A 300 18.19 -9.11 -24.16
C ARG A 300 19.39 -9.98 -24.55
N GLN A 301 19.16 -11.28 -24.65
CA GLN A 301 20.18 -12.29 -25.02
C GLN A 301 20.39 -12.44 -26.54
N THR A 302 19.96 -11.46 -27.35
CA THR A 302 20.05 -11.56 -28.82
C THR A 302 20.20 -10.19 -29.50
N ASN A 303 20.85 -10.22 -30.66
CA ASN A 303 20.95 -9.12 -31.61
C ASN A 303 19.94 -9.23 -32.77
N THR A 304 19.07 -10.25 -32.78
CA THR A 304 18.06 -10.44 -33.82
C THR A 304 16.82 -9.61 -33.50
N GLY A 305 16.39 -8.78 -34.45
CA GLY A 305 15.26 -7.89 -34.31
C GLY A 305 15.45 -6.84 -33.21
N THR A 306 14.38 -6.11 -32.92
CA THR A 306 14.40 -4.92 -32.08
C THR A 306 13.23 -4.97 -31.11
N CYS A 307 13.47 -4.61 -29.85
CA CYS A 307 12.42 -4.30 -28.90
C CYS A 307 12.33 -2.79 -28.69
N TYR A 308 11.12 -2.25 -28.78
CA TYR A 308 10.81 -0.88 -28.36
C TYR A 308 10.22 -0.96 -26.97
N VAL A 309 10.95 -0.47 -25.97
CA VAL A 309 10.58 -0.54 -24.56
C VAL A 309 9.99 0.81 -24.15
N ARG A 310 8.70 0.82 -23.82
CA ARG A 310 8.01 1.98 -23.25
C ARG A 310 8.07 1.89 -21.74
N TRP A 311 8.81 2.78 -21.13
CA TRP A 311 9.14 2.72 -19.71
C TRP A 311 8.58 3.89 -18.91
N PHE A 312 8.33 3.62 -17.63
CA PHE A 312 7.92 4.57 -16.61
C PHE A 312 8.80 4.36 -15.38
N VAL A 313 9.53 5.39 -14.98
CA VAL A 313 10.20 5.45 -13.67
C VAL A 313 9.31 6.25 -12.75
N ILE A 314 8.87 5.60 -11.67
CA ILE A 314 7.80 6.08 -10.80
C ILE A 314 8.42 6.27 -9.42
N GLU A 315 8.76 7.51 -9.07
CA GLU A 315 9.22 7.89 -7.74
C GLU A 315 8.03 8.21 -6.85
N MET A 316 7.77 7.33 -5.89
CA MET A 316 6.64 7.45 -4.97
C MET A 316 6.95 8.45 -3.83
N PRO A 317 5.91 8.97 -3.12
CA PRO A 317 6.10 9.81 -1.94
C PRO A 317 6.86 9.09 -0.80
N SER A 318 7.17 9.84 0.26
CA SER A 318 7.72 9.22 1.48
C SER A 318 6.75 8.21 2.12
N GLY A 319 7.31 7.25 2.86
CA GLY A 319 6.53 6.17 3.50
C GLY A 319 6.37 4.91 2.65
N ILE A 320 6.81 4.95 1.40
CA ILE A 320 6.85 3.78 0.50
C ILE A 320 8.25 3.15 0.54
N SER A 321 8.30 1.82 0.53
CA SER A 321 9.56 1.08 0.51
C SER A 321 9.65 0.24 -0.76
N ILE A 322 10.83 0.22 -1.39
CA ILE A 322 11.08 -0.57 -2.59
C ILE A 322 12.34 -1.41 -2.41
N GLN A 323 12.15 -2.72 -2.52
CA GLN A 323 13.22 -3.69 -2.57
C GLN A 323 13.45 -4.10 -4.01
N ARG A 324 14.70 -4.39 -4.37
CA ARG A 324 15.04 -4.86 -5.70
C ARG A 324 16.19 -5.83 -5.65
N GLY A 325 16.28 -6.67 -6.66
CA GLY A 325 17.42 -7.55 -6.82
C GLY A 325 17.47 -8.21 -8.18
N PHE A 326 18.43 -9.12 -8.26
CA PHE A 326 18.75 -9.89 -9.44
C PHE A 326 18.78 -11.37 -9.03
N HIS A 327 18.26 -12.23 -9.89
CA HIS A 327 18.44 -13.67 -9.80
C HIS A 327 18.84 -14.21 -11.17
N ASP A 328 19.76 -15.16 -11.18
CA ASP A 328 20.23 -15.85 -12.38
C ASP A 328 19.68 -17.28 -12.37
N SER A 329 18.72 -17.57 -13.26
CA SER A 329 18.28 -18.95 -13.53
C SER A 329 19.27 -19.61 -14.50
N THR A 330 20.46 -19.93 -14.01
CA THR A 330 21.45 -20.76 -14.74
C THR A 330 20.94 -22.17 -15.04
N THR A 331 19.84 -22.59 -14.41
CA THR A 331 19.30 -23.94 -14.48
C THR A 331 18.12 -24.04 -15.43
N ARG A 332 18.31 -24.75 -16.55
CA ARG A 332 17.25 -24.94 -17.57
C ARG A 332 15.99 -25.63 -17.06
N THR A 333 16.08 -26.39 -15.97
CA THR A 333 14.97 -27.13 -15.35
C THR A 333 14.30 -26.38 -14.20
N GLU A 334 14.73 -25.15 -13.87
CA GLU A 334 14.13 -24.39 -12.78
C GLU A 334 12.66 -24.10 -13.11
N TYR A 335 11.75 -24.68 -12.33
CA TYR A 335 10.30 -24.53 -12.50
C TYR A 335 9.74 -23.46 -11.55
N VAL A 336 10.30 -23.43 -10.35
CA VAL A 336 9.98 -22.49 -9.26
C VAL A 336 11.27 -21.89 -8.75
N LYS A 337 11.23 -20.60 -8.43
CA LYS A 337 12.26 -19.90 -7.69
C LYS A 337 11.63 -19.15 -6.51
N ASN A 338 12.15 -19.42 -5.32
CA ASN A 338 11.87 -18.62 -4.13
C ASN A 338 13.02 -17.66 -3.88
N ILE A 339 12.70 -16.38 -3.70
CA ILE A 339 13.63 -15.29 -3.46
C ILE A 339 13.30 -14.73 -2.08
N GLY A 340 14.26 -14.80 -1.16
CA GLY A 340 14.13 -14.17 0.15
C GLY A 340 14.13 -12.65 0.00
N ILE A 341 13.12 -12.00 0.60
CA ILE A 341 12.98 -10.54 0.63
C ILE A 341 12.88 -10.07 2.09
N ALA A 342 13.18 -8.80 2.35
CA ALA A 342 12.90 -8.21 3.65
C ALA A 342 11.38 -8.21 3.91
N PRO A 343 10.93 -8.34 5.17
CA PRO A 343 9.50 -8.41 5.51
C PRO A 343 8.69 -7.27 4.89
N VAL A 344 7.58 -7.61 4.23
CA VAL A 344 6.58 -6.67 3.69
C VAL A 344 5.19 -6.96 4.22
N ASP A 345 4.33 -5.95 4.24
CA ASP A 345 2.90 -6.08 4.52
C ASP A 345 2.14 -6.54 3.25
N LEU A 346 1.56 -7.74 3.30
CA LEU A 346 0.89 -8.37 2.16
C LEU A 346 -0.35 -7.60 1.68
N ASP A 347 -0.98 -6.82 2.56
CA ASP A 347 -2.14 -6.00 2.22
C ASP A 347 -1.73 -4.73 1.43
N THR A 348 -0.44 -4.45 1.29
CA THR A 348 0.06 -3.21 0.63
C THR A 348 1.23 -3.46 -0.32
N ALA A 349 1.68 -4.71 -0.46
CA ALA A 349 2.84 -5.05 -1.26
C ALA A 349 2.46 -5.74 -2.57
N PHE A 350 3.10 -5.31 -3.66
CA PHE A 350 3.07 -6.00 -4.95
C PHE A 350 4.48 -6.17 -5.50
N SER A 351 4.63 -7.02 -6.50
CA SER A 351 5.91 -7.23 -7.19
C SER A 351 5.80 -6.97 -8.67
N PHE A 352 6.90 -6.54 -9.27
CA PHE A 352 7.08 -6.51 -10.72
C PHE A 352 8.39 -7.19 -11.07
N THR A 353 8.32 -8.24 -11.88
CA THR A 353 9.49 -9.02 -12.30
C THR A 353 9.61 -9.04 -13.81
N THR A 354 10.82 -8.84 -14.30
CA THR A 354 11.14 -8.92 -15.73
C THR A 354 12.27 -9.89 -15.95
N CYS A 355 12.31 -10.53 -17.11
CA CYS A 355 13.35 -11.49 -17.42
C CYS A 355 13.76 -11.48 -18.89
N ASP A 356 15.00 -11.90 -19.12
CA ASP A 356 15.48 -12.30 -20.44
C ASP A 356 15.65 -13.82 -20.50
N SER A 357 15.77 -14.37 -21.71
CA SER A 357 15.98 -15.81 -21.91
C SER A 357 16.95 -16.05 -23.06
N THR A 358 17.81 -17.06 -22.93
CA THR A 358 18.88 -17.40 -23.89
C THR A 358 18.41 -18.11 -25.16
N GLY A 359 17.14 -18.50 -25.25
CA GLY A 359 16.64 -19.34 -26.34
C GLY A 359 16.23 -18.58 -27.61
N THR A 360 16.55 -19.08 -28.80
CA THR A 360 16.12 -18.48 -30.08
C THR A 360 14.92 -19.19 -30.74
N GLY A 361 14.43 -20.28 -30.14
CA GLY A 361 13.32 -21.07 -30.68
C GLY A 361 11.93 -20.50 -30.37
N ASN A 362 10.89 -21.31 -30.64
CA ASN A 362 9.48 -20.90 -30.51
C ASN A 362 8.73 -21.61 -29.36
N ALA A 363 9.46 -22.10 -28.35
CA ALA A 363 8.87 -22.69 -27.14
C ALA A 363 8.56 -21.59 -26.10
N PHE A 364 7.63 -20.70 -26.46
CA PHE A 364 7.30 -19.48 -25.74
C PHE A 364 6.85 -19.60 -24.29
N PRO A 365 6.30 -20.73 -23.80
CA PRO A 365 6.10 -20.86 -22.36
C PRO A 365 7.36 -20.66 -21.49
N ARG A 366 8.56 -20.94 -22.03
CA ARG A 366 9.82 -20.98 -21.26
C ARG A 366 10.29 -19.65 -20.65
N PRO A 367 10.20 -18.51 -21.36
CA PRO A 367 10.57 -17.20 -20.81
C PRO A 367 9.52 -16.56 -19.90
N PHE A 368 8.29 -17.06 -19.82
CA PHE A 368 7.23 -16.35 -19.09
C PHE A 368 7.05 -16.92 -17.68
N TRP A 369 7.23 -16.04 -16.69
CA TRP A 369 7.13 -16.37 -15.28
C TRP A 369 5.96 -15.61 -14.66
N VAL A 370 5.28 -16.27 -13.74
CA VAL A 370 4.30 -15.70 -12.83
C VAL A 370 4.99 -15.42 -11.50
N GLU A 371 4.90 -14.18 -11.05
CA GLU A 371 5.37 -13.71 -9.76
C GLU A 371 4.23 -13.63 -8.74
N SER A 372 4.53 -13.93 -7.47
CA SER A 372 3.61 -13.78 -6.35
C SER A 372 4.38 -13.60 -5.04
N ILE A 373 3.86 -12.82 -4.10
CA ILE A 373 4.39 -12.73 -2.74
C ILE A 373 3.63 -13.74 -1.88
N THR A 374 4.24 -14.90 -1.58
CA THR A 374 3.53 -16.00 -0.90
C THR A 374 3.46 -15.82 0.62
N ASN A 375 4.39 -15.04 1.18
CA ASN A 375 4.40 -14.60 2.57
C ASN A 375 5.28 -13.34 2.69
N ALA A 376 5.28 -12.71 3.86
CA ALA A 376 5.97 -11.44 4.09
C ALA A 376 7.46 -11.44 3.71
N THR A 377 8.13 -12.59 3.63
CA THR A 377 9.58 -12.69 3.36
C THR A 377 9.92 -13.47 2.10
N ASN A 378 8.96 -13.81 1.24
CA ASN A 378 9.21 -14.63 0.05
C ASN A 378 8.52 -14.09 -1.20
N LEU A 379 9.34 -13.72 -2.20
CA LEU A 379 8.91 -13.55 -3.58
C LEU A 379 9.05 -14.90 -4.30
N HIS A 380 7.94 -15.39 -4.82
CA HIS A 380 7.85 -16.64 -5.55
C HIS A 380 7.69 -16.38 -7.05
N LEU A 381 8.59 -16.95 -7.85
CA LEU A 381 8.50 -16.96 -9.30
C LEU A 381 8.23 -18.39 -9.77
N GLN A 382 7.27 -18.57 -10.66
CA GLN A 382 6.94 -19.87 -11.24
C GLN A 382 6.70 -19.76 -12.75
N ARG A 383 7.23 -20.70 -13.52
CA ARG A 383 6.83 -20.93 -14.92
C ARG A 383 6.24 -22.32 -15.05
N TRP A 384 5.43 -22.56 -16.08
CA TRP A 384 4.75 -23.85 -16.25
C TRP A 384 5.42 -24.79 -17.25
N TYR A 385 6.51 -24.35 -17.87
CA TYR A 385 7.28 -25.16 -18.80
C TYR A 385 8.76 -24.76 -18.78
N THR A 386 9.63 -25.74 -18.58
CA THR A 386 11.07 -25.53 -18.43
C THR A 386 11.81 -25.72 -19.77
N GLY A 387 13.13 -25.55 -19.75
CA GLY A 387 14.02 -25.89 -20.86
C GLY A 387 14.90 -24.73 -21.35
N GLN A 388 14.84 -23.56 -20.72
CA GLN A 388 15.80 -22.46 -20.93
C GLN A 388 16.23 -21.82 -19.61
N THR A 389 17.42 -21.22 -19.63
CA THR A 389 17.86 -20.30 -18.60
C THR A 389 17.13 -18.96 -18.75
N SER A 390 16.99 -18.23 -17.65
CA SER A 390 16.36 -16.91 -17.63
C SER A 390 16.94 -16.09 -16.49
N ASP A 391 17.35 -14.87 -16.76
CA ASP A 391 17.77 -13.99 -15.69
C ASP A 391 16.62 -13.07 -15.33
N HIS A 392 16.47 -12.78 -14.05
CA HIS A 392 15.36 -11.97 -13.52
C HIS A 392 15.89 -10.71 -12.85
N ASN A 393 15.23 -9.59 -13.13
CA ASN A 393 15.27 -8.42 -12.27
C ASN A 393 13.89 -8.25 -11.64
N TRP A 394 13.88 -8.20 -10.32
CA TRP A 394 12.65 -8.13 -9.54
C TRP A 394 12.63 -6.87 -8.68
N GLN A 395 11.43 -6.36 -8.44
CA GLN A 395 11.15 -5.28 -7.53
C GLN A 395 9.94 -5.66 -6.69
N VAL A 396 10.00 -5.42 -5.38
CA VAL A 396 8.86 -5.52 -4.45
C VAL A 396 8.60 -4.13 -3.92
N ILE A 397 7.38 -3.64 -4.14
CA ILE A 397 6.93 -2.30 -3.80
C ILE A 397 5.92 -2.45 -2.66
N GLU A 398 6.19 -1.85 -1.51
CA GLU A 398 5.29 -1.82 -0.36
C GLU A 398 4.71 -0.41 -0.22
N LEU A 399 3.41 -0.27 -0.45
CA LEU A 399 2.70 1.00 -0.61
C LEU A 399 2.37 1.73 0.70
N GLY A 400 3.21 1.56 1.72
CA GLY A 400 3.10 2.25 3.00
C GLY A 400 2.35 1.43 4.04
N ARG A 401 3.01 1.27 5.19
CA ARG A 401 2.57 0.42 6.29
C ARG A 401 1.78 1.23 7.29
N ALA A 402 0.64 0.70 7.74
CA ALA A 402 -0.16 1.36 8.77
C ALA A 402 -0.62 0.42 9.89
N ASN A 403 0.16 -0.63 10.06
CA ASN A 403 0.14 -1.51 11.21
C ASN A 403 1.29 -1.10 12.13
N TYR A 404 0.96 -0.43 13.22
CA TYR A 404 1.90 0.07 14.21
C TYR A 404 1.78 -0.77 15.49
N ASP A 405 2.70 -1.72 15.64
CA ASP A 405 2.81 -2.52 16.87
C ASP A 405 3.66 -1.79 17.90
N PHE A 406 3.26 -1.77 19.17
CA PHE A 406 4.06 -1.18 20.25
C PHE A 406 4.23 0.35 20.15
N VAL A 407 3.18 1.09 19.80
CA VAL A 407 3.22 2.57 19.73
C VAL A 407 3.28 3.25 21.09
N LEU A 408 2.81 2.59 22.15
CA LEU A 408 2.89 3.10 23.52
C LEU A 408 3.01 1.91 24.47
N LYS A 409 3.81 2.05 25.52
CA LYS A 409 4.00 1.01 26.54
C LYS A 409 3.31 1.45 27.83
N ILE A 410 2.50 0.57 28.41
CA ILE A 410 1.79 0.78 29.68
C ILE A 410 2.38 -0.18 30.70
N VAL A 411 2.97 0.36 31.76
CA VAL A 411 3.72 -0.43 32.75
C VAL A 411 3.05 -0.32 34.11
N ASN A 412 2.82 -1.46 34.75
CA ASN A 412 2.41 -1.53 36.15
C ASN A 412 3.65 -1.72 37.02
N HIS A 413 3.84 -0.85 38.01
CA HIS A 413 4.90 -0.94 39.01
C HIS A 413 4.44 -1.55 40.33
N ALA A 414 3.14 -1.80 40.50
CA ALA A 414 2.61 -2.52 41.65
C ALA A 414 2.88 -4.03 41.51
N SER A 415 3.04 -4.72 42.65
CA SER A 415 3.22 -6.18 42.70
C SER A 415 1.92 -6.95 42.40
N GLU A 416 0.78 -6.31 42.61
CA GLU A 416 -0.55 -6.84 42.35
C GLU A 416 -0.98 -6.55 40.89
N SER A 417 -1.87 -7.38 40.36
CA SER A 417 -2.40 -7.22 39.00
C SER A 417 -3.54 -6.20 38.98
N TRP A 418 -3.49 -5.30 38.01
CA TRP A 418 -4.48 -4.23 37.81
C TRP A 418 -5.28 -4.52 36.54
N LYS A 419 -6.38 -3.80 36.32
CA LYS A 419 -7.11 -3.87 35.06
C LYS A 419 -7.05 -2.55 34.33
N VAL A 420 -6.91 -2.61 33.00
CA VAL A 420 -6.85 -1.43 32.14
C VAL A 420 -7.82 -1.55 30.97
N ARG A 421 -8.36 -0.42 30.51
CA ARG A 421 -9.09 -0.30 29.24
C ARG A 421 -8.95 1.10 28.65
N LEU A 422 -9.21 1.26 27.37
CA LEU A 422 -9.39 2.58 26.77
C LEU A 422 -10.86 2.93 26.64
N ARG A 423 -11.15 4.24 26.72
CA ARG A 423 -12.43 4.83 26.35
C ARG A 423 -12.21 6.13 25.58
N ALA A 424 -12.63 6.15 24.32
CA ALA A 424 -12.64 7.38 23.52
C ALA A 424 -13.66 8.36 24.11
N TYR A 425 -13.32 9.65 24.18
CA TYR A 425 -14.20 10.68 24.76
C TYR A 425 -14.37 11.94 23.91
N THR A 426 -13.44 12.25 23.00
CA THR A 426 -13.62 13.31 22.00
C THR A 426 -12.78 13.04 20.77
N GLN A 427 -13.15 13.62 19.63
CA GLN A 427 -12.51 13.35 18.35
C GLN A 427 -12.70 14.50 17.34
N SER A 428 -11.89 14.49 16.28
CA SER A 428 -12.04 15.34 15.10
C SER A 428 -11.79 14.57 13.81
N ASN A 429 -12.53 14.89 12.75
CA ASN A 429 -12.34 14.37 11.40
C ASN A 429 -12.28 12.83 11.32
N ILE A 430 -13.11 12.11 12.07
CA ILE A 430 -13.08 10.63 12.03
C ILE A 430 -13.68 10.07 10.74
N GLU A 431 -14.54 10.82 10.05
CA GLU A 431 -15.22 10.44 8.80
C GLU A 431 -14.27 10.06 7.65
N ARG A 432 -13.03 10.54 7.73
CA ARG A 432 -11.95 10.20 6.78
C ARG A 432 -11.38 8.81 7.02
N LEU A 433 -11.48 8.25 8.22
CA LEU A 433 -10.89 6.97 8.57
C LEU A 433 -11.68 5.84 7.91
N VAL A 434 -10.99 5.01 7.12
CA VAL A 434 -11.55 3.76 6.60
C VAL A 434 -11.52 2.69 7.69
N ASN A 435 -10.40 2.63 8.41
CA ASN A 435 -10.23 1.79 9.59
C ASN A 435 -9.29 2.50 10.57
N CYS A 436 -9.67 2.58 11.84
CA CYS A 436 -8.76 2.83 12.95
C CYS A 436 -9.10 1.87 14.07
N THR A 437 -8.28 0.85 14.24
CA THR A 437 -8.40 -0.12 15.34
C THR A 437 -7.24 0.09 16.29
N VAL A 438 -7.54 0.53 17.51
CA VAL A 438 -6.61 0.60 18.63
C VAL A 438 -6.83 -0.61 19.52
N TYR A 439 -5.77 -1.35 19.81
CA TYR A 439 -5.84 -2.55 20.62
C TYR A 439 -4.69 -2.61 21.61
N PHE A 440 -4.96 -3.26 22.73
CA PHE A 440 -3.90 -3.72 23.61
C PHE A 440 -3.32 -5.02 23.10
N ARG A 441 -2.02 -5.19 23.27
CA ARG A 441 -1.27 -6.38 22.90
C ARG A 441 -0.30 -6.75 24.00
N ASN A 442 -0.29 -8.02 24.36
CA ASN A 442 0.78 -8.65 25.12
C ASN A 442 1.40 -9.78 24.27
N GLU A 443 2.28 -10.61 24.85
CA GLU A 443 2.96 -11.67 24.11
C GLU A 443 2.02 -12.76 23.55
N THR A 444 0.82 -12.92 24.13
CA THR A 444 -0.06 -14.06 23.86
C THR A 444 -1.47 -13.68 23.40
N SER A 445 -1.88 -12.42 23.53
CA SER A 445 -3.23 -11.95 23.18
C SER A 445 -3.26 -10.50 22.70
N ALA A 446 -4.33 -10.18 21.97
CA ALA A 446 -4.70 -8.83 21.58
C ALA A 446 -6.16 -8.58 21.97
N SER A 447 -6.47 -7.36 22.43
CA SER A 447 -7.81 -6.93 22.82
C SER A 447 -8.14 -5.61 22.15
N VAL A 448 -9.16 -5.58 21.30
CA VAL A 448 -9.63 -4.34 20.67
C VAL A 448 -10.18 -3.41 21.75
N GLN A 449 -9.74 -2.16 21.72
CA GLN A 449 -10.09 -1.15 22.71
C GLN A 449 -10.91 -0.03 22.10
N ILE A 450 -10.51 0.48 20.94
CA ILE A 450 -11.24 1.48 20.17
C ILE A 450 -11.28 1.02 18.72
N GLN A 451 -12.44 1.08 18.08
CA GLN A 451 -12.58 0.74 16.68
C GLN A 451 -13.45 1.79 15.97
N ILE A 452 -12.91 2.36 14.89
CA ILE A 452 -13.61 3.22 13.95
C ILE A 452 -13.53 2.56 12.58
N LEU A 453 -14.68 2.31 11.95
CA LEU A 453 -14.79 1.75 10.60
C LEU A 453 -15.60 2.71 9.75
N ASN A 454 -15.06 3.07 8.58
CA ASN A 454 -15.71 3.96 7.61
C ASN A 454 -16.21 5.29 8.18
N GLY A 455 -15.56 5.81 9.22
CA GLY A 455 -15.92 7.07 9.84
C GLY A 455 -16.82 6.98 11.06
N GLU A 456 -17.23 5.78 11.45
CA GLU A 456 -18.14 5.54 12.56
C GLU A 456 -17.50 4.64 13.61
N TYR A 457 -17.81 4.85 14.89
CA TYR A 457 -17.32 3.97 15.94
C TYR A 457 -18.05 2.63 15.90
N GLY A 458 -17.29 1.56 15.63
CA GLY A 458 -17.71 0.20 15.97
C GLY A 458 -17.55 -0.09 17.46
N GLN A 459 -16.59 0.59 18.12
CA GLN A 459 -16.31 0.40 19.55
C GLN A 459 -15.71 1.66 20.18
N HIS A 460 -16.41 2.22 21.17
CA HIS A 460 -15.96 3.41 21.92
C HIS A 460 -15.13 3.09 23.16
N TYR A 461 -15.25 1.89 23.72
CA TYR A 461 -14.50 1.44 24.89
C TYR A 461 -14.18 -0.05 24.80
N GLY A 462 -13.04 -0.43 25.35
CA GLY A 462 -12.59 -1.82 25.38
C GLY A 462 -13.12 -2.62 26.56
N GLU A 463 -13.02 -3.94 26.42
CA GLU A 463 -13.09 -4.84 27.57
C GLU A 463 -11.87 -4.62 28.49
N TRP A 464 -12.09 -4.87 29.78
CA TRP A 464 -11.01 -4.81 30.76
C TRP A 464 -9.95 -5.86 30.47
N CYS A 465 -8.70 -5.42 30.38
CA CYS A 465 -7.54 -6.29 30.21
C CYS A 465 -6.75 -6.37 31.51
N ASP A 466 -6.30 -7.57 31.84
CA ASP A 466 -5.41 -7.78 32.97
C ASP A 466 -4.02 -7.21 32.65
N LEU A 467 -3.53 -6.36 33.53
CA LEU A 467 -2.18 -5.84 33.55
C LEU A 467 -1.49 -6.44 34.77
N ALA A 468 -0.71 -7.49 34.54
CA ALA A 468 -0.02 -8.23 35.58
C ALA A 468 0.79 -7.33 36.52
N GLY A 469 1.00 -7.77 37.77
CA GLY A 469 1.92 -7.12 38.68
C GLY A 469 3.33 -7.06 38.11
N ILE A 470 3.97 -5.88 38.15
CA ILE A 470 5.25 -5.60 37.47
C ILE A 470 5.19 -5.90 35.95
N GLY A 471 3.98 -5.91 35.40
CA GLY A 471 3.68 -6.29 34.02
C GLY A 471 3.73 -5.12 33.05
N THR A 472 3.71 -5.47 31.76
CA THR A 472 3.61 -4.51 30.66
C THR A 472 2.52 -4.96 29.70
N ILE A 473 1.76 -3.99 29.20
CA ILE A 473 0.92 -4.16 28.02
C ILE A 473 1.24 -3.06 27.02
N TYR A 474 1.15 -3.37 25.74
CA TYR A 474 1.46 -2.43 24.68
C TYR A 474 0.20 -1.99 23.96
N LEU A 475 0.21 -0.74 23.51
CA LEU A 475 -0.78 -0.22 22.59
C LEU A 475 -0.29 -0.46 21.16
N ALA A 476 -1.18 -0.89 20.30
CA ALA A 476 -0.95 -1.06 18.87
C ALA A 476 -2.12 -0.47 18.08
N MET A 477 -1.86 -0.08 16.83
CA MET A 477 -2.82 0.61 15.98
C MET A 477 -2.77 0.08 14.54
N LYS A 478 -3.93 -0.24 13.97
CA LYS A 478 -4.13 -0.40 12.52
C LYS A 478 -4.93 0.78 12.00
N VAL A 479 -4.37 1.59 11.10
CA VAL A 479 -5.00 2.83 10.61
C VAL A 479 -5.01 2.93 9.09
N SER A 480 -6.11 3.37 8.49
CA SER A 480 -6.24 3.62 7.04
C SER A 480 -7.26 4.72 6.80
N ALA A 481 -7.06 5.53 5.76
CA ALA A 481 -7.86 6.74 5.60
C ALA A 481 -7.98 7.24 4.15
N LYS A 482 -9.08 7.96 3.88
CA LYS A 482 -9.52 8.41 2.54
C LYS A 482 -8.77 9.63 2.00
N ASN A 483 -8.09 10.40 2.84
CA ASN A 483 -7.40 11.64 2.43
C ASN A 483 -6.15 11.92 3.29
N LEU A 484 -5.56 13.12 3.21
CA LEU A 484 -4.33 13.52 3.92
C LEU A 484 -4.58 14.37 5.16
N GLU A 485 -5.85 14.57 5.53
CA GLU A 485 -6.17 15.40 6.70
C GLU A 485 -5.74 14.71 7.99
N THR A 486 -5.72 15.46 9.08
CA THR A 486 -5.41 14.90 10.40
C THR A 486 -6.70 14.54 11.13
N THR A 487 -6.73 13.34 11.70
CA THR A 487 -7.72 12.91 12.67
C THR A 487 -7.10 12.94 14.06
N CYS A 488 -7.81 13.49 15.05
CA CYS A 488 -7.44 13.36 16.46
C CYS A 488 -8.50 12.53 17.18
N ILE A 489 -8.08 11.56 17.97
CA ILE A 489 -8.93 10.80 18.89
C ILE A 489 -8.34 10.94 20.28
N TYR A 490 -9.14 11.41 21.22
CA TYR A 490 -8.73 11.54 22.61
C TYR A 490 -9.41 10.43 23.41
N ALA A 491 -8.61 9.69 24.18
CA ALA A 491 -9.07 8.58 25.00
C ALA A 491 -8.57 8.70 26.43
N PHE A 492 -9.34 8.12 27.35
CA PHE A 492 -8.86 7.80 28.67
C PHE A 492 -8.33 6.37 28.68
N LEU A 493 -7.12 6.19 29.19
CA LEU A 493 -6.70 4.93 29.77
C LEU A 493 -7.27 4.88 31.20
N GLU A 494 -8.29 4.05 31.38
CA GLU A 494 -8.89 3.78 32.67
C GLU A 494 -8.11 2.66 33.35
N VAL A 495 -7.64 2.92 34.56
CA VAL A 495 -6.78 2.01 35.33
C VAL A 495 -7.49 1.68 36.64
N LEU A 496 -8.09 0.50 36.72
CA LEU A 496 -8.90 0.05 37.85
C LEU A 496 -8.01 -0.42 39.01
N VAL A 497 -8.20 0.19 40.18
CA VAL A 497 -7.49 -0.21 41.40
C VAL A 497 -8.05 -1.55 41.90
N PRO A 498 -7.20 -2.55 42.23
CA PRO A 498 -7.64 -3.89 42.59
C PRO A 498 -8.66 -3.91 43.72
N ASN A 499 -9.70 -4.73 43.59
CA ASN A 499 -10.77 -4.91 44.58
C ASN A 499 -11.55 -3.63 44.93
N THR A 500 -11.53 -2.62 44.04
CA THR A 500 -12.32 -1.39 44.20
C THR A 500 -13.13 -1.09 42.95
N THR A 501 -13.96 -0.06 43.01
CA THR A 501 -14.62 0.56 41.84
C THR A 501 -13.93 1.85 41.39
N THR A 502 -12.80 2.19 42.00
CA THR A 502 -12.07 3.44 41.75
C THR A 502 -11.08 3.22 40.62
N TYR A 503 -11.04 4.16 39.68
CA TYR A 503 -10.11 4.13 38.55
C TYR A 503 -9.33 5.43 38.43
N ASN A 504 -8.06 5.32 38.04
CA ASN A 504 -7.27 6.44 37.57
C ASN A 504 -7.55 6.68 36.08
N LEU A 505 -7.58 7.95 35.67
CA LEU A 505 -7.75 8.34 34.27
C LEU A 505 -6.46 8.98 33.75
N MET A 506 -5.90 8.40 32.69
CA MET A 506 -4.75 8.95 31.97
C MET A 506 -5.19 9.35 30.57
N VAL A 507 -4.73 10.51 30.08
CA VAL A 507 -5.16 11.03 28.77
C VAL A 507 -4.21 10.57 27.68
N ILE A 508 -4.76 10.00 26.61
CA ILE A 508 -3.99 9.64 25.42
C ILE A 508 -4.61 10.34 24.21
N GLU A 509 -3.79 11.12 23.50
CA GLU A 509 -4.13 11.69 22.19
C GLU A 509 -3.58 10.78 21.09
N PHE A 510 -4.44 10.28 20.22
CA PHE A 510 -4.04 9.64 18.96
C PHE A 510 -4.20 10.64 17.83
N ARG A 511 -3.10 10.97 17.17
CA ARG A 511 -3.07 11.83 16.00
C ARG A 511 -2.71 11.00 14.77
N ILE A 512 -3.65 10.91 13.84
CA ILE A 512 -3.55 10.08 12.64
C ILE A 512 -3.45 10.99 11.42
N SER A 513 -2.35 10.87 10.68
CA SER A 513 -2.00 11.69 9.51
C SER A 513 -2.25 10.98 8.19
#